data_AF-A0A1A9MIF4-F1
#
_entry.id   AF-A0A1A9MIF4-F1
#
_cell.length_a   1.000
_cell.length_b   1.000
_cell.length_c   1.000
_cell.angle_alpha   90.00
_cell.angle_beta   90.00
_cell.angle_gamma   90.00
#
_symmetry.space_group_name_H-M   'P 1'
#
loop_
_entity.id
_entity.type
_entity.pdbx_description
1 polymer ?
#
loop_
_entity_poly.entity_id
_entity_poly.type
_entity_poly.pdbx_seq_one_letter_code
_entity_poly.pdbx_strand_id
1 'polypeptide(L)'
;MKESLQQEKMRRAISDNLTKRINDVGRYPQLRNVRSAAVQALGILQDRITALCMEFQEKFPLRADQPLAYFYIKGGNAFKACMDNLRGNNRELFDSGDSDWDTQIVIDPWLPGPIQAALQASIEEIVLEEMRNAGIHIATEIALISPPEDSPLTPYVYVDPVGEPRQPGTGVAYLMQCDEPQMLRRIFDGERIGLSTDVSRTIGDDRTPPSAAQPDLVPNQKLSIPGISLNDAIKPFILYRLGYTWHGTQFERAVDHIIDRPASPRGILMELIDVSLPRRDAIETIAIWSEIGRRHLTILTAGGSEERWQLPLPDLDYHLRENLWMLCEIACDPNGPGAHKEAKRRERVATIRAWYDTNSQLPHFQAVLDGMAGTRVGAPGNDAATLVDAMMASVRARTVGAAPDYAHGQPTSATRDRVLAARHGTRTMIDLLASAFTTPAMLSAAFSDDLLLMSTLAQNPYLAIAQLRFSGVDMAALVRVSHQALLSLDTTAFAQALGRWLGEDVQVLAQPHNTPRVGGLSYECTLVVYLDQKKPPFDRKVLAFLTLTTATDAQAPFHSNAADPGNAYAALLDIDSQRKAAAAVIDEFVLRYLLSKQHEAIKMVLPQA
;
A
#
# COMPACT_ATOMS: atom_id res chain seq x y z
N MET A 1 -3.97 -22.60 -17.30
CA MET A 1 -4.58 -21.86 -18.43
C MET A 1 -4.82 -20.41 -18.03
N LYS A 2 -4.68 -19.44 -18.95
CA LYS A 2 -4.98 -18.02 -18.69
C LYS A 2 -6.48 -17.78 -18.89
N GLU A 3 -7.12 -17.06 -17.97
CA GLU A 3 -8.53 -16.66 -18.11
C GLU A 3 -8.71 -15.68 -19.28
N SER A 4 -9.86 -15.74 -19.97
CA SER A 4 -10.30 -14.64 -20.84
C SER A 4 -10.83 -13.47 -20.01
N LEU A 5 -10.89 -12.25 -20.59
CA LEU A 5 -11.46 -11.08 -19.91
C LEU A 5 -12.92 -11.30 -19.47
N GLN A 6 -13.69 -12.04 -20.26
CA GLN A 6 -15.09 -12.37 -19.93
C GLN A 6 -15.16 -13.35 -18.75
N GLN A 7 -14.31 -14.38 -18.73
CA GLN A 7 -14.21 -15.32 -17.60
C GLN A 7 -13.75 -14.62 -16.32
N GLU A 8 -12.81 -13.69 -16.43
CA GLU A 8 -12.33 -12.90 -15.28
C GLU A 8 -13.44 -12.01 -14.71
N LYS A 9 -14.19 -11.29 -15.57
CA LYS A 9 -15.34 -10.48 -15.16
C LYS A 9 -16.42 -11.33 -14.49
N MET A 10 -16.74 -12.48 -15.08
CA MET A 10 -17.69 -13.45 -14.53
C MET A 10 -17.25 -13.93 -13.15
N ARG A 11 -16.00 -14.42 -13.04
CA ARG A 11 -15.44 -14.90 -11.78
C ARG A 11 -15.51 -13.84 -10.69
N ARG A 12 -15.18 -12.58 -11.00
CA ARG A 12 -15.28 -11.46 -10.05
C ARG A 12 -16.72 -11.18 -9.62
N ALA A 13 -17.68 -11.23 -10.55
CA ALA A 13 -19.08 -11.02 -10.23
C ALA A 13 -19.65 -12.14 -9.34
N ILE A 14 -19.28 -13.39 -9.60
CA ILE A 14 -19.65 -14.53 -8.75
C ILE A 14 -18.99 -14.40 -7.37
N SER A 15 -17.69 -14.08 -7.33
CA SER A 15 -16.93 -13.87 -6.08
C SER A 15 -17.57 -12.77 -5.22
N ASP A 16 -17.91 -11.61 -5.80
CA ASP A 16 -18.62 -10.52 -5.09
C ASP A 16 -19.98 -10.99 -4.53
N ASN A 17 -20.73 -11.79 -5.30
CA ASN A 17 -22.02 -12.33 -4.86
C ASN A 17 -21.86 -13.33 -3.71
N LEU A 18 -20.87 -14.22 -3.78
CA LEU A 18 -20.54 -15.18 -2.73
C LEU A 18 -20.09 -14.46 -1.45
N THR A 19 -19.17 -13.50 -1.57
CA THR A 19 -18.69 -12.69 -0.44
C THR A 19 -19.85 -11.97 0.25
N LYS A 20 -20.80 -11.38 -0.51
CA LYS A 20 -22.02 -10.80 0.08
C LYS A 20 -22.91 -11.85 0.77
N ARG A 21 -23.01 -13.05 0.21
CA ARG A 21 -23.85 -14.13 0.78
C ARG A 21 -23.41 -14.55 2.18
N ILE A 22 -22.13 -14.42 2.53
CA ILE A 22 -21.63 -14.75 3.88
C ILE A 22 -21.49 -13.53 4.80
N ASN A 23 -21.38 -12.31 4.24
CA ASN A 23 -21.10 -11.09 5.02
C ASN A 23 -22.28 -10.15 5.22
N ASP A 24 -23.32 -10.18 4.37
CA ASP A 24 -24.45 -9.24 4.39
C ASP A 24 -25.45 -9.56 5.51
N VAL A 25 -25.14 -9.11 6.74
CA VAL A 25 -25.98 -9.29 7.93
C VAL A 25 -27.32 -8.56 7.81
N GLY A 26 -27.38 -7.48 7.01
CA GLY A 26 -28.62 -6.74 6.77
C GLY A 26 -29.63 -7.57 5.99
N ARG A 27 -29.15 -8.34 5.01
CA ARG A 27 -29.97 -9.27 4.22
C ARG A 27 -30.16 -10.63 4.89
N TYR A 28 -29.17 -11.11 5.64
CA TYR A 28 -29.15 -12.42 6.28
C TYR A 28 -28.80 -12.30 7.77
N PRO A 29 -29.77 -11.95 8.63
CA PRO A 29 -29.53 -11.71 10.06
C PRO A 29 -28.93 -12.91 10.81
N GLN A 30 -29.18 -14.14 10.35
CA GLN A 30 -28.61 -15.36 10.91
C GLN A 30 -27.08 -15.44 10.80
N LEU A 31 -26.46 -14.63 9.93
CA LEU A 31 -25.00 -14.58 9.75
C LEU A 31 -24.29 -13.64 10.74
N ARG A 32 -25.04 -12.99 11.65
CA ARG A 32 -24.47 -12.06 12.62
C ARG A 32 -23.31 -12.67 13.41
N ASN A 33 -23.48 -13.88 13.94
CA ASN A 33 -22.41 -14.53 14.71
C ASN A 33 -21.20 -14.90 13.86
N VAL A 34 -21.40 -15.25 12.59
CA VAL A 34 -20.30 -15.50 11.64
C VAL A 34 -19.47 -14.25 11.46
N ARG A 35 -20.13 -13.08 11.30
CA ARG A 35 -19.45 -11.79 11.19
C ARG A 35 -18.76 -11.39 12.50
N SER A 36 -19.42 -11.55 13.63
CA SER A 36 -18.83 -11.25 14.94
C SER A 36 -17.61 -12.15 15.25
N ALA A 37 -17.59 -13.40 14.78
CA ALA A 37 -16.43 -14.29 14.90
C ALA A 37 -15.23 -13.76 14.10
N ALA A 38 -15.45 -13.21 12.90
CA ALA A 38 -14.40 -12.57 12.12
C ALA A 38 -13.87 -11.31 12.81
N VAL A 39 -14.76 -10.44 13.32
CA VAL A 39 -14.40 -9.22 14.05
C VAL A 39 -13.62 -9.55 15.33
N GLN A 40 -14.06 -10.58 16.07
CA GLN A 40 -13.34 -11.07 17.26
C GLN A 40 -11.91 -11.50 16.92
N ALA A 41 -11.72 -12.27 15.84
CA ALA A 41 -10.39 -12.71 15.44
C ALA A 41 -9.46 -11.52 15.12
N LEU A 42 -9.99 -10.47 14.51
CA LEU A 42 -9.25 -9.23 14.25
C LEU A 42 -8.87 -8.50 15.55
N GLY A 43 -9.75 -8.51 16.56
CA GLY A 43 -9.45 -7.96 17.89
C GLY A 43 -8.33 -8.74 18.59
N ILE A 44 -8.40 -10.08 18.56
CA ILE A 44 -7.34 -10.95 19.11
C ILE A 44 -6.02 -10.72 18.38
N LEU A 45 -6.05 -10.60 17.05
CA LEU A 45 -4.87 -10.32 16.24
C LEU A 45 -4.22 -8.99 16.65
N GLN A 46 -5.00 -7.92 16.85
CA GLN A 46 -4.52 -6.63 17.34
C GLN A 46 -3.82 -6.76 18.71
N ASP A 47 -4.46 -7.44 19.66
CA ASP A 47 -3.94 -7.59 21.02
C ASP A 47 -2.63 -8.38 21.02
N ARG A 48 -2.56 -9.47 20.24
CA ARG A 48 -1.35 -10.30 20.10
C ARG A 48 -0.20 -9.53 19.44
N ILE A 49 -0.47 -8.72 18.42
CA ILE A 49 0.57 -7.86 17.80
C ILE A 49 1.06 -6.80 18.79
N THR A 50 0.15 -6.21 19.56
CA THR A 50 0.50 -5.21 20.59
C THR A 50 1.40 -5.83 21.67
N ALA A 51 1.04 -7.01 22.18
CA ALA A 51 1.85 -7.75 23.14
C ALA A 51 3.23 -8.11 22.57
N LEU A 52 3.28 -8.61 21.32
CA LEU A 52 4.53 -8.91 20.64
C LEU A 52 5.45 -7.68 20.52
N CYS A 53 4.89 -6.49 20.23
CA CYS A 53 5.66 -5.26 20.16
C CYS A 53 6.28 -4.92 21.53
N MET A 54 5.53 -5.07 22.62
CA MET A 54 6.05 -4.86 23.98
C MET A 54 7.16 -5.86 24.31
N GLU A 55 6.98 -7.14 23.98
CA GLU A 55 8.02 -8.17 24.16
C GLU A 55 9.31 -7.83 23.39
N PHE A 56 9.18 -7.33 22.16
CA PHE A 56 10.33 -6.90 21.36
C PHE A 56 11.02 -5.67 21.95
N GLN A 57 10.27 -4.72 22.52
CA GLN A 57 10.82 -3.55 23.21
C GLN A 57 11.54 -3.91 24.52
N GLU A 58 11.17 -5.01 25.17
CA GLU A 58 11.88 -5.53 26.35
C GLU A 58 13.10 -6.37 25.95
N LYS A 59 12.94 -7.24 24.95
CA LYS A 59 13.99 -8.14 24.45
C LYS A 59 15.14 -7.40 23.79
N PHE A 60 14.81 -6.37 23.01
CA PHE A 60 15.77 -5.48 22.38
C PHE A 60 15.68 -4.13 23.10
N PRO A 61 16.78 -3.40 23.37
CA PRO A 61 16.75 -2.13 24.08
C PRO A 61 16.18 -0.99 23.19
N LEU A 62 14.92 -1.14 22.77
CA LEU A 62 14.19 -0.22 21.91
C LEU A 62 13.42 0.77 22.77
N ARG A 63 13.05 1.89 22.15
CA ARG A 63 12.28 2.94 22.80
C ARG A 63 10.82 2.52 23.00
N ALA A 64 10.36 2.52 24.25
CA ALA A 64 8.98 2.19 24.59
C ALA A 64 7.95 3.18 24.02
N ASP A 65 8.36 4.43 23.76
CA ASP A 65 7.49 5.48 23.19
C ASP A 65 7.36 5.41 21.66
N GLN A 66 8.10 4.51 21.01
CA GLN A 66 8.06 4.34 19.55
C GLN A 66 7.29 3.07 19.20
N PRO A 67 6.21 3.17 18.41
CA PRO A 67 5.49 1.99 17.94
C PRO A 67 6.38 1.17 17.01
N LEU A 68 6.31 -0.16 17.10
CA LEU A 68 7.05 -1.07 16.23
C LEU A 68 6.22 -1.56 15.04
N ALA A 69 4.90 -1.59 15.20
CA ALA A 69 3.95 -1.91 14.16
C ALA A 69 2.61 -1.19 14.39
N TYR A 70 1.87 -0.96 13.32
CA TYR A 70 0.48 -0.52 13.33
C TYR A 70 -0.40 -1.62 12.77
N PHE A 71 -1.54 -1.86 13.41
CA PHE A 71 -2.64 -2.68 12.91
C PHE A 71 -3.88 -1.80 12.74
N TYR A 72 -4.57 -1.89 11.61
CA TYR A 72 -5.84 -1.21 11.41
C TYR A 72 -6.71 -1.88 10.34
N ILE A 73 -8.03 -1.67 10.44
CA ILE A 73 -9.00 -2.08 9.42
C ILE A 73 -9.00 -1.07 8.28
N LYS A 74 -9.24 -1.52 7.04
CA LYS A 74 -9.28 -0.66 5.86
C LYS A 74 -10.39 -1.09 4.90
N GLY A 75 -10.36 -0.55 3.68
CA GLY A 75 -11.25 -0.97 2.62
C GLY A 75 -12.69 -0.49 2.80
N GLY A 76 -13.63 -1.22 2.20
CA GLY A 76 -15.00 -0.75 2.06
C GLY A 76 -15.81 -0.71 3.34
N ASN A 77 -15.66 -1.71 4.20
CA ASN A 77 -16.37 -1.76 5.47
C ASN A 77 -15.81 -0.71 6.45
N ALA A 78 -14.48 -0.52 6.50
CA ALA A 78 -13.88 0.55 7.29
C ALA A 78 -14.41 1.93 6.85
N PHE A 79 -14.51 2.20 5.54
CA PHE A 79 -15.08 3.46 5.06
C PHE A 79 -16.54 3.67 5.52
N LYS A 80 -17.38 2.62 5.44
CA LYS A 80 -18.77 2.68 5.91
C LYS A 80 -18.80 2.96 7.42
N ALA A 81 -18.04 2.22 8.22
CA ALA A 81 -17.94 2.41 9.67
C ALA A 81 -17.46 3.83 10.03
N CYS A 82 -16.47 4.37 9.32
CA CYS A 82 -15.98 5.73 9.51
C CYS A 82 -17.08 6.76 9.24
N MET A 83 -17.80 6.63 8.13
CA MET A 83 -18.92 7.53 7.79
C MET A 83 -20.08 7.42 8.78
N ASP A 84 -20.43 6.21 9.22
CA ASP A 84 -21.50 5.99 10.20
C ASP A 84 -21.13 6.59 11.56
N ASN A 85 -19.89 6.42 12.01
CA ASN A 85 -19.39 7.06 13.22
C ASN A 85 -19.45 8.59 13.13
N LEU A 86 -19.00 9.18 12.02
CA LEU A 86 -19.06 10.64 11.78
C LEU A 86 -20.48 11.19 11.70
N ARG A 87 -21.48 10.35 11.37
CA ARG A 87 -22.90 10.71 11.34
C ARG A 87 -23.63 10.45 12.66
N GLY A 88 -22.94 9.90 13.65
CA GLY A 88 -23.55 9.49 14.93
C GLY A 88 -24.32 8.17 14.88
N ASN A 89 -24.21 7.40 13.79
CA ASN A 89 -24.82 6.09 13.62
C ASN A 89 -23.89 4.97 14.15
N ASN A 90 -23.39 5.12 15.36
CA ASN A 90 -22.28 4.32 15.88
C ASN A 90 -22.71 3.17 16.80
N ARG A 91 -23.85 2.51 16.60
CA ARG A 91 -24.24 1.40 17.48
C ARG A 91 -23.43 0.12 17.22
N GLU A 92 -23.40 -0.31 15.96
CA GLU A 92 -22.77 -1.55 15.47
C GLU A 92 -21.87 -1.25 14.25
N LEU A 93 -20.67 -0.74 14.50
CA LEU A 93 -19.74 -0.31 13.44
C LEU A 93 -19.12 -1.49 12.66
N PHE A 94 -18.96 -2.65 13.29
CA PHE A 94 -18.26 -3.83 12.74
C PHE A 94 -19.17 -5.04 12.59
N ASP A 95 -20.30 -5.09 13.29
CA ASP A 95 -21.30 -6.14 13.05
C ASP A 95 -22.19 -5.87 11.81
N SER A 96 -22.00 -4.73 11.12
CA SER A 96 -22.70 -4.35 9.89
C SER A 96 -21.79 -4.32 8.66
N GLY A 97 -22.36 -4.44 7.45
CA GLY A 97 -21.65 -4.43 6.16
C GLY A 97 -21.98 -5.63 5.26
N ASP A 98 -21.39 -5.66 4.06
CA ASP A 98 -21.68 -6.64 3.00
C ASP A 98 -20.42 -7.17 2.28
N SER A 99 -19.23 -6.73 2.70
CA SER A 99 -17.93 -7.16 2.17
C SER A 99 -17.16 -7.93 3.23
N ASP A 100 -16.05 -8.53 2.81
CA ASP A 100 -14.94 -8.99 3.62
C ASP A 100 -14.30 -7.88 4.49
N TRP A 101 -13.51 -8.29 5.47
CA TRP A 101 -12.72 -7.39 6.31
C TRP A 101 -11.30 -7.25 5.79
N ASP A 102 -11.05 -6.17 5.05
CA ASP A 102 -9.70 -5.74 4.71
C ASP A 102 -8.98 -5.17 5.94
N THR A 103 -7.76 -5.60 6.19
CA THR A 103 -6.89 -5.13 7.28
C THR A 103 -5.46 -4.93 6.79
N GLN A 104 -4.71 -4.12 7.54
CA GLN A 104 -3.33 -3.82 7.22
C GLN A 104 -2.46 -3.82 8.48
N ILE A 105 -1.31 -4.48 8.38
CA ILE A 105 -0.26 -4.47 9.40
C ILE A 105 0.98 -3.83 8.79
N VAL A 106 1.42 -2.70 9.35
CA VAL A 106 2.59 -1.96 8.89
C VAL A 106 3.67 -2.04 9.96
N ILE A 107 4.83 -2.58 9.62
CA ILE A 107 5.99 -2.64 10.51
C ILE A 107 6.85 -1.41 10.27
N ASP A 108 7.48 -0.88 11.32
CA ASP A 108 8.37 0.27 11.23
C ASP A 108 9.47 0.04 10.17
N PRO A 109 9.50 0.82 9.07
CA PRO A 109 10.49 0.71 8.00
C PRO A 109 11.89 1.20 8.42
N TRP A 110 12.01 1.78 9.60
CA TRP A 110 13.25 2.34 10.17
C TRP A 110 13.88 1.47 11.25
N LEU A 111 13.27 0.34 11.60
CA LEU A 111 13.87 -0.62 12.51
C LEU A 111 15.17 -1.20 11.94
N PRO A 112 16.15 -1.55 12.80
CA PRO A 112 17.31 -2.30 12.37
C PRO A 112 16.90 -3.60 11.65
N GLY A 113 17.50 -3.86 10.48
CA GLY A 113 17.10 -4.96 9.59
C GLY A 113 16.89 -6.33 10.27
N PRO A 114 17.81 -6.80 11.15
CA PRO A 114 17.61 -8.06 11.86
C PRO A 114 16.40 -8.08 12.80
N ILE A 115 16.13 -6.96 13.48
CA ILE A 115 14.97 -6.82 14.40
C ILE A 115 13.68 -6.77 13.58
N GLN A 116 13.68 -5.98 12.50
CA GLN A 116 12.54 -5.88 11.59
C GLN A 116 12.20 -7.25 10.97
N ALA A 117 13.20 -8.02 10.55
CA ALA A 117 13.03 -9.36 10.00
C ALA A 117 12.44 -10.34 11.03
N ALA A 118 12.94 -10.31 12.27
CA ALA A 118 12.42 -11.14 13.35
C ALA A 118 10.97 -10.78 13.70
N LEU A 119 10.66 -9.47 13.79
CA LEU A 119 9.32 -8.99 14.10
C LEU A 119 8.34 -9.38 12.99
N GLN A 120 8.72 -9.21 11.72
CA GLN A 120 7.90 -9.64 10.59
C GLN A 120 7.60 -11.13 10.64
N ALA A 121 8.61 -11.98 10.84
CA ALA A 121 8.41 -13.43 10.93
C ALA A 121 7.42 -13.81 12.05
N SER A 122 7.56 -13.22 13.25
CA SER A 122 6.65 -13.45 14.36
C SER A 122 5.22 -12.94 14.09
N ILE A 123 5.06 -11.81 13.40
CA ILE A 123 3.74 -11.31 12.99
C ILE A 123 3.10 -12.26 11.97
N GLU A 124 3.85 -12.74 10.98
CA GLU A 124 3.34 -13.70 9.98
C GLU A 124 2.85 -15.01 10.64
N GLU A 125 3.56 -15.49 11.67
CA GLU A 125 3.14 -16.65 12.47
C GLU A 125 1.82 -16.38 13.22
N ILE A 126 1.70 -15.24 13.90
CA ILE A 126 0.46 -14.83 14.58
C ILE A 126 -0.71 -14.76 13.60
N VAL A 127 -0.52 -14.12 12.43
CA VAL A 127 -1.56 -13.99 11.40
C VAL A 127 -2.05 -15.38 10.95
N LEU A 128 -1.14 -16.30 10.65
CA LEU A 128 -1.51 -17.66 10.20
C LEU A 128 -2.25 -18.45 11.28
N GLU A 129 -1.83 -18.35 12.54
CA GLU A 129 -2.47 -19.01 13.67
C GLU A 129 -3.88 -18.45 13.90
N GLU A 130 -4.02 -17.12 13.95
CA GLU A 130 -5.33 -16.48 14.18
C GLU A 130 -6.30 -16.71 13.03
N MET A 131 -5.83 -16.73 11.78
CA MET A 131 -6.69 -17.08 10.64
C MET A 131 -7.19 -18.52 10.72
N ARG A 132 -6.38 -19.47 11.22
CA ARG A 132 -6.82 -20.84 11.45
C ARG A 132 -7.88 -20.91 12.54
N ASN A 133 -7.65 -20.24 13.67
CA ASN A 133 -8.59 -20.20 14.79
C ASN A 133 -9.91 -19.55 14.38
N ALA A 134 -9.84 -18.42 13.66
CA ALA A 134 -11.00 -17.75 13.06
C ALA A 134 -11.78 -18.68 12.14
N GLY A 135 -11.08 -19.45 11.30
CA GLY A 135 -11.70 -20.42 10.40
C GLY A 135 -12.50 -21.50 11.14
N ILE A 136 -11.97 -22.02 12.24
CA ILE A 136 -12.67 -23.00 13.09
C ILE A 136 -13.94 -22.37 13.68
N HIS A 137 -13.83 -21.18 14.28
CA HIS A 137 -14.99 -20.50 14.89
C HIS A 137 -16.07 -20.17 13.86
N ILE A 138 -15.69 -19.65 12.69
CA ILE A 138 -16.61 -19.35 11.59
C ILE A 138 -17.32 -20.61 11.10
N ALA A 139 -16.60 -21.72 10.93
CA ALA A 139 -17.19 -22.99 10.50
C ALA A 139 -18.19 -23.52 11.54
N THR A 140 -17.88 -23.37 12.83
CA THR A 140 -18.81 -23.71 13.91
C THR A 140 -20.08 -22.87 13.87
N GLU A 141 -19.98 -21.55 13.73
CA GLU A 141 -21.17 -20.68 13.65
C GLU A 141 -22.03 -20.99 12.41
N ILE A 142 -21.41 -21.32 11.27
CA ILE A 142 -22.14 -21.77 10.07
C ILE A 142 -22.87 -23.10 10.33
N ALA A 143 -22.24 -24.03 11.05
CA ALA A 143 -22.82 -25.33 11.36
C ALA A 143 -24.06 -25.26 12.26
N LEU A 144 -24.24 -24.16 13.00
CA LEU A 144 -25.39 -23.88 13.86
C LEU A 144 -26.57 -23.24 13.12
N ILE A 145 -26.39 -22.78 11.88
CA ILE A 145 -27.46 -22.14 11.10
C ILE A 145 -28.55 -23.17 10.81
N SER A 146 -29.78 -22.83 11.21
CA SER A 146 -30.97 -23.65 11.02
C SER A 146 -32.10 -22.84 10.36
N PRO A 147 -32.77 -23.37 9.33
CA PRO A 147 -32.53 -24.70 8.74
C PRO A 147 -31.25 -24.78 7.87
N PRO A 148 -30.68 -25.97 7.62
CA PRO A 148 -29.39 -26.11 6.92
C PRO A 148 -29.35 -25.52 5.51
N GLU A 149 -30.50 -25.45 4.81
CA GLU A 149 -30.62 -24.79 3.51
C GLU A 149 -30.25 -23.30 3.54
N ASP A 150 -30.39 -22.63 4.69
CA ASP A 150 -30.02 -21.23 4.88
C ASP A 150 -28.51 -21.02 5.06
N SER A 151 -27.72 -22.09 5.09
CA SER A 151 -26.27 -21.99 5.12
C SER A 151 -25.74 -21.20 3.92
N PRO A 152 -24.76 -20.30 4.13
CA PRO A 152 -24.10 -19.59 3.04
C PRO A 152 -23.28 -20.53 2.14
N LEU A 153 -22.98 -21.75 2.61
CA LEU A 153 -22.22 -22.76 1.87
C LEU A 153 -23.09 -23.70 1.03
N THR A 154 -24.42 -23.61 1.15
CA THR A 154 -25.34 -24.44 0.37
C THR A 154 -25.20 -24.15 -1.13
N PRO A 155 -25.05 -25.19 -1.98
CA PRO A 155 -25.00 -25.03 -3.44
C PRO A 155 -26.16 -24.19 -3.98
N TYR A 156 -25.88 -23.38 -5.00
CA TYR A 156 -26.91 -22.55 -5.62
C TYR A 156 -26.63 -22.32 -7.10
N VAL A 157 -27.63 -21.78 -7.81
CA VAL A 157 -27.52 -21.45 -9.22
C VAL A 157 -27.25 -19.95 -9.37
N TYR A 158 -26.10 -19.61 -9.94
CA TYR A 158 -25.80 -18.25 -10.37
C TYR A 158 -26.27 -18.05 -11.82
N VAL A 159 -27.07 -17.03 -12.08
CA VAL A 159 -27.54 -16.69 -13.43
C VAL A 159 -26.74 -15.50 -13.94
N ASP A 160 -26.06 -15.65 -15.08
CA ASP A 160 -25.28 -14.57 -15.69
C ASP A 160 -26.21 -13.45 -16.18
N PRO A 161 -26.11 -12.22 -15.63
CA PRO A 161 -26.93 -11.10 -16.05
C PRO A 161 -26.49 -10.49 -17.40
N VAL A 162 -25.29 -10.83 -17.91
CA VAL A 162 -24.66 -10.22 -19.10
C VAL A 162 -24.68 -11.15 -20.32
N GLY A 163 -25.11 -12.40 -20.17
CA GLY A 163 -25.22 -13.33 -21.29
C GLY A 163 -26.18 -12.78 -22.35
N GLU A 164 -25.67 -12.42 -23.53
CA GLU A 164 -26.53 -12.13 -24.68
C GLU A 164 -27.49 -13.31 -24.84
N PRO A 165 -28.82 -13.08 -24.82
CA PRO A 165 -29.78 -14.15 -25.00
C PRO A 165 -29.60 -14.71 -26.40
N ARG A 166 -28.90 -15.85 -26.53
CA ARG A 166 -28.77 -16.52 -27.83
C ARG A 166 -30.13 -16.98 -28.35
N GLN A 167 -31.13 -17.12 -27.48
CA GLN A 167 -32.57 -17.19 -27.77
C GLN A 167 -33.40 -16.71 -26.55
N PRO A 168 -34.66 -16.27 -26.72
CA PRO A 168 -35.56 -15.99 -25.60
C PRO A 168 -35.71 -17.24 -24.71
N GLY A 169 -35.27 -17.16 -23.45
CA GLY A 169 -35.39 -18.26 -22.47
C GLY A 169 -34.12 -19.07 -22.19
N THR A 170 -32.99 -18.79 -22.84
CA THR A 170 -31.71 -19.53 -22.64
C THR A 170 -30.64 -18.64 -22.00
N GLY A 171 -30.81 -18.33 -20.71
CA GLY A 171 -29.74 -17.69 -19.93
C GLY A 171 -28.63 -18.69 -19.59
N VAL A 172 -27.37 -18.27 -19.63
CA VAL A 172 -26.24 -19.06 -19.11
C VAL A 172 -26.30 -19.04 -17.58
N ALA A 173 -26.32 -20.21 -16.96
CA ALA A 173 -26.34 -20.36 -15.52
C ALA A 173 -25.20 -21.27 -15.05
N TYR A 174 -24.82 -21.16 -13.78
CA TYR A 174 -23.74 -21.92 -13.17
C TYR A 174 -24.18 -22.57 -11.86
N LEU A 175 -24.03 -23.90 -11.83
CA LEU A 175 -23.85 -24.80 -10.70
C LEU A 175 -22.77 -24.35 -9.71
N MET A 176 -23.07 -23.52 -8.71
CA MET A 176 -22.07 -23.11 -7.72
C MET A 176 -21.97 -24.10 -6.56
N GLN A 177 -20.79 -24.66 -6.34
CA GLN A 177 -20.50 -25.59 -5.24
C GLN A 177 -19.22 -25.18 -4.51
N CYS A 178 -19.26 -25.28 -3.18
CA CYS A 178 -18.11 -25.06 -2.31
C CYS A 178 -17.15 -26.26 -2.41
N ASP A 179 -15.84 -26.00 -2.46
CA ASP A 179 -14.84 -27.06 -2.56
C ASP A 179 -14.78 -27.89 -1.27
N GLU A 180 -14.66 -29.21 -1.40
CA GLU A 180 -14.25 -30.10 -0.32
C GLU A 180 -13.07 -30.97 -0.79
N PRO A 181 -11.89 -30.92 -0.13
CA PRO A 181 -11.54 -30.11 1.04
C PRO A 181 -11.18 -28.65 0.70
N GLN A 182 -11.33 -27.76 1.68
CA GLN A 182 -10.69 -26.44 1.67
C GLN A 182 -9.20 -26.59 2.03
N MET A 183 -8.33 -25.79 1.41
CA MET A 183 -6.87 -25.97 1.49
C MET A 183 -6.14 -24.67 1.80
N LEU A 184 -4.96 -24.79 2.41
CA LEU A 184 -3.96 -23.74 2.38
C LEU A 184 -3.41 -23.63 0.96
N ARG A 185 -3.45 -22.44 0.37
CA ARG A 185 -2.99 -22.18 -1.00
C ARG A 185 -1.93 -21.09 -0.96
N ARG A 186 -0.72 -21.39 -1.44
CA ARG A 186 0.30 -20.35 -1.67
C ARG A 186 0.33 -19.97 -3.15
N ILE A 187 0.08 -18.69 -3.42
CA ILE A 187 0.15 -18.06 -4.72
C ILE A 187 1.50 -17.35 -4.80
N PHE A 188 2.41 -17.93 -5.57
CA PHE A 188 3.70 -17.34 -5.88
C PHE A 188 3.61 -16.43 -7.10
N ASP A 189 4.51 -15.44 -7.16
CA ASP A 189 4.71 -14.59 -8.33
C ASP A 189 4.97 -15.44 -9.59
N GLY A 190 4.17 -15.24 -10.64
CA GLY A 190 4.29 -15.95 -11.91
C GLY A 190 5.57 -15.67 -12.69
N GLU A 191 6.35 -14.65 -12.29
CA GLU A 191 7.65 -14.32 -12.88
C GLU A 191 8.83 -15.03 -12.20
N ARG A 192 8.63 -15.66 -11.03
CA ARG A 192 9.59 -16.62 -10.47
C ARG A 192 9.19 -18.01 -10.97
N ILE A 193 10.04 -18.61 -11.78
CA ILE A 193 9.86 -19.89 -12.46
C ILE A 193 9.20 -20.94 -11.54
N GLY A 194 7.98 -21.37 -11.91
CA GLY A 194 7.24 -22.45 -11.25
C GLY A 194 6.03 -21.99 -10.46
N LEU A 195 4.85 -21.98 -11.11
CA LEU A 195 3.58 -22.01 -10.39
C LEU A 195 3.44 -23.37 -9.69
N SER A 196 3.93 -23.47 -8.45
CA SER A 196 3.49 -24.52 -7.54
C SER A 196 2.47 -23.91 -6.59
N THR A 197 1.18 -24.14 -6.81
CA THR A 197 0.25 -24.11 -5.68
C THR A 197 0.67 -25.26 -4.77
N ASP A 198 1.33 -24.97 -3.65
CA ASP A 198 1.45 -25.97 -2.60
C ASP A 198 0.05 -26.11 -1.99
N VAL A 199 -0.66 -27.16 -2.41
CA VAL A 199 -1.97 -27.59 -1.90
C VAL A 199 -1.83 -28.71 -0.87
N SER A 200 -0.61 -28.97 -0.37
CA SER A 200 -0.32 -30.17 0.43
C SER A 200 -0.79 -30.12 1.88
N ARG A 201 -1.36 -29.00 2.36
CA ARG A 201 -1.77 -28.85 3.77
C ARG A 201 -3.25 -28.52 3.90
N THR A 202 -4.02 -29.52 4.33
CA THR A 202 -5.33 -29.33 4.94
C THR A 202 -5.17 -28.46 6.20
N ILE A 203 -6.04 -27.48 6.39
CA ILE A 203 -5.95 -26.53 7.53
C ILE A 203 -6.38 -27.17 8.86
N GLY A 204 -6.94 -28.37 8.81
CA GLY A 204 -7.13 -29.26 9.95
C GLY A 204 -7.27 -30.71 9.47
N ASP A 205 -6.98 -31.65 10.36
CA ASP A 205 -7.56 -32.99 10.25
C ASP A 205 -9.07 -32.80 10.50
N ASP A 206 -9.95 -33.41 9.69
CA ASP A 206 -11.43 -33.39 9.79
C ASP A 206 -11.95 -33.93 11.16
N ARG A 207 -11.06 -34.10 12.13
CA ARG A 207 -11.22 -34.77 13.43
C ARG A 207 -10.82 -33.91 14.62
N THR A 208 -10.49 -32.63 14.45
CA THR A 208 -10.27 -31.77 15.64
C THR A 208 -11.62 -31.63 16.34
N PRO A 209 -11.85 -32.30 17.49
CA PRO A 209 -13.09 -32.11 18.21
C PRO A 209 -13.11 -30.65 18.64
N PRO A 210 -14.26 -29.96 18.62
CA PRO A 210 -14.37 -28.75 19.42
C PRO A 210 -13.87 -29.13 20.82
N SER A 211 -12.95 -28.33 21.37
CA SER A 211 -12.73 -28.29 22.82
C SER A 211 -14.10 -28.37 23.51
N ALA A 212 -14.17 -29.02 24.68
CA ALA A 212 -15.39 -29.39 25.44
C ALA A 212 -16.35 -28.22 25.84
N ALA A 213 -16.28 -27.09 25.15
CA ALA A 213 -16.96 -25.84 25.39
C ALA A 213 -18.27 -25.63 24.61
N GLN A 214 -18.69 -26.52 23.69
CA GLN A 214 -19.95 -26.33 22.94
C GLN A 214 -20.80 -27.61 22.88
N PRO A 215 -21.79 -27.77 23.78
CA PRO A 215 -22.64 -28.96 23.89
C PRO A 215 -23.74 -29.08 22.81
N ASP A 216 -23.91 -28.06 21.96
CA ASP A 216 -25.02 -27.97 20.98
C ASP A 216 -24.68 -28.55 19.59
N LEU A 217 -23.42 -28.93 19.35
CA LEU A 217 -23.02 -29.59 18.10
C LEU A 217 -23.36 -31.07 18.13
N VAL A 218 -23.94 -31.58 17.03
CA VAL A 218 -24.24 -33.01 16.89
C VAL A 218 -22.91 -33.79 16.87
N PRO A 219 -22.75 -34.86 17.66
CA PRO A 219 -21.55 -35.70 17.60
C PRO A 219 -21.31 -36.18 16.16
N ASN A 220 -20.10 -35.91 15.62
CA ASN A 220 -19.66 -36.20 14.25
C ASN A 220 -20.14 -35.26 13.12
N GLN A 221 -20.64 -34.06 13.42
CA GLN A 221 -20.87 -33.05 12.37
C GLN A 221 -19.53 -32.59 11.77
N LYS A 222 -19.35 -32.81 10.45
CA LYS A 222 -18.17 -32.37 9.71
C LYS A 222 -18.19 -30.84 9.57
N LEU A 223 -17.18 -30.16 10.10
CA LEU A 223 -17.02 -28.71 9.95
C LEU A 223 -16.31 -28.39 8.64
N SER A 224 -16.95 -27.57 7.80
CA SER A 224 -16.29 -27.03 6.61
C SER A 224 -15.44 -25.82 7.01
N ILE A 225 -14.18 -26.05 7.38
CA ILE A 225 -13.25 -24.96 7.75
C ILE A 225 -12.83 -24.20 6.48
N PRO A 226 -12.85 -22.85 6.46
CA PRO A 226 -12.42 -22.08 5.29
C PRO A 226 -10.93 -22.26 4.98
N GLY A 227 -10.58 -22.05 3.72
CA GLY A 227 -9.21 -22.07 3.22
C GLY A 227 -8.44 -20.80 3.60
N ILE A 228 -7.11 -20.88 3.58
CA ILE A 228 -6.21 -19.73 3.69
C ILE A 228 -5.46 -19.60 2.37
N SER A 229 -5.50 -18.42 1.75
CA SER A 229 -4.74 -18.12 0.54
C SER A 229 -3.67 -17.08 0.84
N LEU A 230 -2.40 -17.45 0.62
CA LEU A 230 -1.23 -16.59 0.77
C LEU A 230 -0.82 -16.08 -0.60
N ASN A 231 -0.91 -14.77 -0.84
CA ASN A 231 -0.54 -14.16 -2.10
C ASN A 231 0.67 -13.25 -1.94
N ASP A 232 1.83 -13.77 -2.34
CA ASP A 232 3.11 -13.06 -2.36
C ASP A 232 3.38 -12.41 -3.73
N ALA A 233 2.45 -12.50 -4.69
CA ALA A 233 2.60 -11.91 -6.02
C ALA A 233 2.12 -10.44 -6.08
N ILE A 234 1.30 -9.98 -5.12
CA ILE A 234 0.73 -8.63 -5.13
C ILE A 234 1.74 -7.64 -4.57
N LYS A 235 2.79 -7.31 -5.33
CA LYS A 235 3.74 -6.26 -4.94
C LYS A 235 3.01 -4.90 -4.84
N PRO A 236 3.30 -4.08 -3.81
CA PRO A 236 4.36 -4.22 -2.80
C PRO A 236 3.96 -4.96 -1.52
N PHE A 237 2.82 -5.66 -1.48
CA PHE A 237 2.28 -6.31 -0.29
C PHE A 237 2.47 -7.85 -0.31
N ILE A 238 2.28 -8.46 0.85
CA ILE A 238 1.98 -9.87 1.03
C ILE A 238 0.56 -9.91 1.59
N LEU A 239 -0.29 -10.76 1.02
CA LEU A 239 -1.70 -10.81 1.38
C LEU A 239 -2.10 -12.19 1.90
N TYR A 240 -2.65 -12.23 3.10
CA TYR A 240 -3.19 -13.42 3.73
C TYR A 240 -4.70 -13.33 3.68
N ARG A 241 -5.36 -14.28 2.98
CA ARG A 241 -6.83 -14.29 2.84
C ARG A 241 -7.45 -15.49 3.50
N LEU A 242 -8.51 -15.29 4.28
CA LEU A 242 -9.38 -16.33 4.81
C LEU A 242 -10.64 -16.36 3.96
N GLY A 243 -11.04 -17.53 3.47
CA GLY A 243 -12.23 -17.63 2.64
C GLY A 243 -12.53 -19.04 2.14
N TYR A 244 -13.72 -19.21 1.59
CA TYR A 244 -14.10 -20.47 0.95
C TYR A 244 -13.78 -20.41 -0.54
N THR A 245 -13.17 -21.47 -1.06
CA THR A 245 -13.07 -21.64 -2.51
C THR A 245 -14.27 -22.38 -3.06
N TRP A 246 -14.75 -21.91 -4.21
CA TRP A 246 -15.88 -22.44 -4.95
C TRP A 246 -15.48 -22.75 -6.40
N HIS A 247 -16.19 -23.70 -7.00
CA HIS A 247 -16.22 -23.89 -8.44
C HIS A 247 -17.66 -23.76 -8.96
N GLY A 248 -17.77 -23.22 -10.18
CA GLY A 248 -19.03 -23.10 -10.90
C GLY A 248 -19.00 -23.99 -12.13
N THR A 249 -20.01 -24.84 -12.32
CA THR A 249 -20.15 -25.67 -13.53
C THR A 249 -21.33 -25.18 -14.35
N GLN A 250 -21.13 -24.96 -15.65
CA GLN A 250 -22.17 -24.42 -16.53
C GLN A 250 -23.39 -25.36 -16.58
N PHE A 251 -24.58 -24.78 -16.62
CA PHE A 251 -25.85 -25.48 -16.61
C PHE A 251 -26.81 -24.88 -17.66
N GLU A 252 -27.41 -25.74 -18.48
CA GLU A 252 -28.46 -25.36 -19.43
C GLU A 252 -29.84 -25.44 -18.79
N ARG A 253 -30.42 -24.27 -18.55
CA ARG A 253 -31.69 -24.10 -17.82
C ARG A 253 -32.92 -24.70 -18.52
N ALA A 254 -32.84 -25.01 -19.82
CA ALA A 254 -33.95 -25.52 -20.60
C ALA A 254 -34.17 -27.04 -20.46
N VAL A 255 -33.15 -27.79 -20.01
CA VAL A 255 -33.16 -29.27 -20.01
C VAL A 255 -32.64 -29.85 -18.68
N ASP A 256 -32.41 -29.00 -17.67
CA ASP A 256 -31.73 -29.33 -16.43
C ASP A 256 -30.44 -30.15 -16.63
N HIS A 257 -29.66 -29.78 -17.66
CA HIS A 257 -28.48 -30.52 -18.07
C HIS A 257 -27.20 -29.77 -17.68
N ILE A 258 -26.32 -30.43 -16.91
CA ILE A 258 -25.00 -29.91 -16.56
C ILE A 258 -24.09 -30.07 -17.78
N ILE A 259 -23.56 -28.95 -18.28
CA ILE A 259 -22.46 -28.95 -19.23
C ILE A 259 -21.20 -28.91 -18.39
N ASP A 260 -20.35 -29.93 -18.48
CA ASP A 260 -19.07 -30.00 -17.75
C ASP A 260 -18.05 -28.98 -18.28
N ARG A 261 -18.38 -27.70 -18.13
CA ARG A 261 -17.57 -26.54 -18.49
C ARG A 261 -17.51 -25.62 -17.27
N PRO A 262 -16.31 -25.40 -16.70
CA PRO A 262 -16.19 -24.55 -15.54
C PRO A 262 -16.41 -23.08 -15.90
N ALA A 263 -17.04 -22.32 -14.99
CA ALA A 263 -17.25 -20.87 -15.09
C ALA A 263 -15.92 -20.11 -15.25
N SER A 264 -14.87 -20.60 -14.57
CA SER A 264 -13.50 -20.12 -14.71
C SER A 264 -12.51 -21.29 -14.52
N PRO A 265 -11.36 -21.27 -15.22
CA PRO A 265 -10.25 -22.19 -14.94
C PRO A 265 -9.53 -21.92 -13.61
N ARG A 266 -9.92 -20.87 -12.87
CA ARG A 266 -9.41 -20.54 -11.53
C ARG A 266 -10.52 -20.69 -10.50
N GLY A 267 -10.14 -21.08 -9.28
CA GLY A 267 -11.07 -21.10 -8.13
C GLY A 267 -11.69 -19.73 -7.87
N ILE A 268 -12.94 -19.75 -7.41
CA ILE A 268 -13.75 -18.56 -7.11
C ILE A 268 -13.73 -18.36 -5.60
N LEU A 269 -13.30 -17.21 -5.12
CA LEU A 269 -13.11 -16.97 -3.69
C LEU A 269 -14.35 -16.28 -3.09
N MET A 270 -14.83 -16.80 -1.97
CA MET A 270 -15.74 -16.16 -1.04
C MET A 270 -14.91 -15.61 0.12
N GLU A 271 -14.69 -14.30 0.16
CA GLU A 271 -13.74 -13.65 1.06
C GLU A 271 -14.37 -13.34 2.43
N LEU A 272 -13.60 -13.55 3.52
CA LEU A 272 -13.99 -13.25 4.90
C LEU A 272 -13.08 -12.22 5.53
N ILE A 273 -11.77 -12.47 5.51
CA ILE A 273 -10.73 -11.62 6.10
C ILE A 273 -9.55 -11.53 5.16
N ASP A 274 -9.09 -10.32 4.88
CA ASP A 274 -7.88 -10.03 4.11
C ASP A 274 -6.89 -9.27 5.01
N VAL A 275 -5.71 -9.85 5.26
CA VAL A 275 -4.63 -9.21 6.03
C VAL A 275 -3.48 -8.86 5.10
N SER A 276 -3.27 -7.56 4.88
CA SER A 276 -2.21 -7.02 4.03
C SER A 276 -0.98 -6.63 4.85
N LEU A 277 0.18 -7.19 4.52
CA LEU A 277 1.47 -6.81 5.08
C LEU A 277 2.31 -6.14 3.97
N PRO A 278 2.54 -4.82 4.01
CA PRO A 278 3.48 -4.16 3.12
C PRO A 278 4.88 -4.75 3.28
N ARG A 279 5.62 -4.93 2.17
CA ARG A 279 7.00 -5.41 2.26
C ARG A 279 7.83 -4.38 3.01
N ARG A 280 8.61 -4.87 3.98
CA ARG A 280 9.39 -4.08 4.95
C ARG A 280 10.21 -2.90 4.42
N ASP A 281 10.65 -2.97 3.16
CA ASP A 281 11.48 -1.93 2.53
C ASP A 281 10.78 -1.19 1.38
N ALA A 282 9.53 -1.52 1.06
CA ALA A 282 8.84 -0.87 -0.05
C ALA A 282 8.56 0.61 0.25
N ILE A 283 8.63 1.46 -0.77
CA ILE A 283 8.31 2.89 -0.66
C ILE A 283 6.90 3.11 -0.10
N GLU A 284 5.97 2.22 -0.41
CA GLU A 284 4.60 2.26 0.09
C GLU A 284 4.53 2.05 1.61
N THR A 285 5.37 1.17 2.18
CA THR A 285 5.49 0.98 3.64
C THR A 285 5.97 2.26 4.32
N ILE A 286 6.97 2.90 3.73
CA ILE A 286 7.55 4.16 4.23
C ILE A 286 6.56 5.31 4.15
N ALA A 287 5.83 5.40 3.05
CA ALA A 287 4.79 6.40 2.86
C ALA A 287 3.70 6.25 3.92
N ILE A 288 3.15 5.04 4.10
CA ILE A 288 2.10 4.79 5.10
C ILE A 288 2.61 5.10 6.51
N TRP A 289 3.79 4.60 6.88
CA TRP A 289 4.37 4.84 8.19
C TRP A 289 4.55 6.34 8.48
N SER A 290 5.09 7.08 7.52
CA SER A 290 5.29 8.53 7.64
C SER A 290 3.98 9.29 7.73
N GLU A 291 2.97 8.91 6.93
CA GLU A 291 1.66 9.55 6.96
C GLU A 291 0.96 9.37 8.33
N ILE A 292 1.11 8.21 8.98
CA ILE A 292 0.67 8.00 10.37
C ILE A 292 1.49 8.86 11.33
N GLY A 293 2.82 8.80 11.26
CA GLY A 293 3.73 9.55 12.16
C GLY A 293 3.56 11.07 12.09
N ARG A 294 3.22 11.60 10.92
CA ARG A 294 2.96 13.03 10.67
C ARG A 294 1.51 13.44 10.93
N ARG A 295 0.67 12.52 11.40
CA ARG A 295 -0.77 12.72 11.65
C ARG A 295 -1.54 13.16 10.41
N HIS A 296 -1.06 12.80 9.23
CA HIS A 296 -1.86 12.87 8.01
C HIS A 296 -2.90 11.74 8.01
N LEU A 297 -2.62 10.65 8.73
CA LEU A 297 -3.54 9.54 8.96
C LEU A 297 -3.70 9.36 10.46
N THR A 298 -4.94 9.51 10.94
CA THR A 298 -5.28 9.16 12.33
C THR A 298 -5.92 7.79 12.35
N ILE A 299 -5.35 6.89 13.15
CA ILE A 299 -5.97 5.60 13.45
C ILE A 299 -6.53 5.73 14.87
N LEU A 300 -7.85 5.73 14.97
CA LEU A 300 -8.53 5.74 16.26
C LEU A 300 -9.00 4.33 16.57
N THR A 301 -8.78 3.86 17.79
CA THR A 301 -9.50 2.69 18.29
C THR A 301 -10.98 3.07 18.36
N ALA A 302 -11.75 2.61 17.39
CA ALA A 302 -13.18 2.87 17.30
C ALA A 302 -13.93 1.60 17.68
N GLY A 303 -15.05 1.77 18.36
CA GLY A 303 -16.04 0.74 18.59
C GLY A 303 -17.39 1.41 18.57
N GLY A 304 -18.39 0.71 18.07
CA GLY A 304 -19.76 1.16 18.26
C GLY A 304 -20.13 1.13 19.75
N SER A 305 -21.14 1.90 20.15
CA SER A 305 -21.61 1.97 21.54
C SER A 305 -22.07 0.61 22.08
N GLU A 306 -22.42 -0.32 21.19
CA GLU A 306 -22.86 -1.68 21.50
C GLU A 306 -21.89 -2.75 20.96
N GLU A 307 -20.76 -2.33 20.37
CA GLU A 307 -19.74 -3.26 19.86
C GLU A 307 -18.98 -3.93 21.00
N ARG A 308 -18.75 -5.24 20.83
CA ARG A 308 -17.98 -6.03 21.80
C ARG A 308 -16.48 -5.83 21.64
N TRP A 309 -16.04 -5.50 20.43
CA TRP A 309 -14.64 -5.35 20.06
C TRP A 309 -14.39 -3.95 19.53
N GLN A 310 -13.26 -3.38 19.92
CA GLN A 310 -12.80 -2.10 19.38
C GLN A 310 -11.66 -2.38 18.42
N LEU A 311 -11.79 -1.91 17.18
CA LEU A 311 -10.78 -2.09 16.15
C LEU A 311 -10.23 -0.74 15.70
N PRO A 312 -8.95 -0.66 15.30
CA PRO A 312 -8.33 0.59 14.94
C PRO A 312 -8.83 0.98 13.55
N LEU A 313 -9.59 2.05 13.48
CA LEU A 313 -10.26 2.55 12.30
C LEU A 313 -9.56 3.84 11.83
N PRO A 314 -9.14 3.90 10.56
CA PRO A 314 -8.58 5.11 10.01
C PRO A 314 -9.64 6.20 9.79
N ASP A 315 -9.19 7.44 9.84
CA ASP A 315 -10.03 8.62 9.60
C ASP A 315 -10.45 8.80 8.13
N LEU A 316 -11.21 9.87 7.88
CA LEU A 316 -11.71 10.17 6.54
C LEU A 316 -10.59 10.63 5.58
N ASP A 317 -9.47 11.15 6.11
CA ASP A 317 -8.32 11.57 5.30
C ASP A 317 -7.59 10.37 4.70
N TYR A 318 -7.45 9.28 5.47
CA TYR A 318 -6.99 8.00 4.95
C TYR A 318 -7.81 7.54 3.77
N HIS A 319 -9.14 7.51 3.92
CA HIS A 319 -10.01 7.04 2.86
C HIS A 319 -9.96 7.96 1.63
N LEU A 320 -9.78 9.26 1.83
CA LEU A 320 -9.55 10.19 0.71
C LEU A 320 -8.26 9.81 -0.04
N ARG A 321 -7.14 9.76 0.68
CA ARG A 321 -5.81 9.47 0.12
C ARG A 321 -5.75 8.10 -0.56
N GLU A 322 -6.31 7.06 0.04
CA GLU A 322 -6.36 5.71 -0.54
C GLU A 322 -7.15 5.70 -1.87
N ASN A 323 -8.33 6.34 -1.90
CA ASN A 323 -9.13 6.38 -3.14
C ASN A 323 -8.45 7.22 -4.23
N LEU A 324 -7.85 8.36 -3.87
CA LEU A 324 -7.10 9.20 -4.81
C LEU A 324 -5.86 8.50 -5.34
N TRP A 325 -5.06 7.87 -4.47
CA TRP A 325 -3.87 7.11 -4.85
C TRP A 325 -4.19 6.08 -5.91
N MET A 326 -5.25 5.30 -5.69
CA MET A 326 -5.62 4.23 -6.62
C MET A 326 -6.27 4.76 -7.90
N LEU A 327 -6.89 5.95 -7.87
CA LEU A 327 -7.32 6.64 -9.09
C LEU A 327 -6.09 7.12 -9.89
N CYS A 328 -5.04 7.58 -9.22
CA CYS A 328 -3.77 7.90 -9.87
C CYS A 328 -3.10 6.64 -10.48
N GLU A 329 -3.14 5.49 -9.80
CA GLU A 329 -2.67 4.22 -10.37
C GLU A 329 -3.43 3.85 -11.66
N ILE A 330 -4.76 4.01 -11.66
CA ILE A 330 -5.60 3.80 -12.86
C ILE A 330 -5.28 4.82 -13.95
N ALA A 331 -4.92 6.05 -13.60
CA ALA A 331 -4.49 7.06 -14.57
C ALA A 331 -3.18 6.68 -15.26
N CYS A 332 -2.25 6.05 -14.53
CA CYS A 332 -0.98 5.54 -15.06
C CYS A 332 -1.15 4.26 -15.88
N ASP A 333 -1.96 3.31 -15.41
CA ASP A 333 -2.28 2.07 -16.11
C ASP A 333 -3.80 1.85 -16.16
N PRO A 334 -4.49 2.37 -17.19
CA PRO A 334 -5.94 2.23 -17.34
C PRO A 334 -6.41 0.79 -17.51
N ASN A 335 -5.50 -0.14 -17.82
CA ASN A 335 -5.81 -1.55 -17.97
C ASN A 335 -5.35 -2.38 -16.75
N GLY A 336 -4.83 -1.71 -15.71
CA GLY A 336 -4.33 -2.36 -14.51
C GLY A 336 -5.43 -3.07 -13.71
N PRO A 337 -5.07 -3.99 -12.79
CA PRO A 337 -6.04 -4.81 -12.05
C PRO A 337 -7.13 -4.03 -11.32
N GLY A 338 -6.83 -2.79 -10.88
CA GLY A 338 -7.74 -1.92 -10.14
C GLY A 338 -8.75 -1.13 -10.99
N ALA A 339 -8.61 -1.08 -12.32
CA ALA A 339 -9.38 -0.20 -13.21
C ALA A 339 -10.90 -0.41 -13.11
N HIS A 340 -11.35 -1.64 -12.93
CA HIS A 340 -12.78 -1.97 -12.77
C HIS A 340 -13.43 -1.33 -11.52
N LYS A 341 -12.64 -0.88 -10.54
CA LYS A 341 -13.13 -0.21 -9.32
C LYS A 341 -13.18 1.32 -9.45
N GLU A 342 -12.84 1.90 -10.60
CA GLU A 342 -12.77 3.36 -10.77
C GLU A 342 -14.06 4.08 -10.35
N ALA A 343 -15.22 3.63 -10.85
CA ALA A 343 -16.51 4.24 -10.54
C ALA A 343 -16.78 4.27 -9.02
N LYS A 344 -16.54 3.15 -8.33
CA LYS A 344 -16.70 3.02 -6.87
C LYS A 344 -15.76 3.96 -6.11
N ARG A 345 -14.52 4.14 -6.59
CA ARG A 345 -13.55 5.06 -5.98
C ARG A 345 -13.98 6.53 -6.15
N ARG A 346 -14.46 6.90 -7.33
CA ARG A 346 -15.01 8.25 -7.61
C ARG A 346 -16.21 8.57 -6.72
N GLU A 347 -17.12 7.62 -6.55
CA GLU A 347 -18.29 7.75 -5.67
C GLU A 347 -17.88 8.00 -4.21
N ARG A 348 -16.88 7.28 -3.71
CA ARG A 348 -16.32 7.50 -2.36
C ARG A 348 -15.70 8.88 -2.21
N VAL A 349 -14.89 9.32 -3.18
CA VAL A 349 -14.29 10.68 -3.17
C VAL A 349 -15.39 11.74 -3.19
N ALA A 350 -16.45 11.56 -3.97
CA ALA A 350 -17.60 12.47 -3.98
C ALA A 350 -18.32 12.52 -2.62
N THR A 351 -18.51 11.36 -1.98
CA THR A 351 -19.10 11.25 -0.64
C THR A 351 -18.26 11.98 0.40
N ILE A 352 -16.94 11.80 0.37
CA ILE A 352 -15.99 12.47 1.25
C ILE A 352 -16.04 13.99 1.03
N ARG A 353 -15.97 14.44 -0.23
CA ARG A 353 -16.06 15.88 -0.56
C ARG A 353 -17.33 16.49 0.00
N ALA A 354 -18.48 15.83 -0.16
CA ALA A 354 -19.76 16.31 0.33
C ALA A 354 -19.75 16.47 1.87
N TRP A 355 -19.14 15.53 2.60
CA TRP A 355 -18.97 15.67 4.05
C TRP A 355 -18.01 16.81 4.41
N TYR A 356 -16.91 16.98 3.66
CA TYR A 356 -15.97 18.08 3.89
C TYR A 356 -16.62 19.44 3.62
N ASP A 357 -17.52 19.52 2.64
CA ASP A 357 -18.34 20.70 2.34
C ASP A 357 -19.19 21.11 3.54
N THR A 358 -19.97 20.16 4.08
CA THR A 358 -20.84 20.42 5.24
C THR A 358 -20.08 20.78 6.52
N ASN A 359 -18.78 20.48 6.59
CA ASN A 359 -17.93 20.69 7.77
C ASN A 359 -16.86 21.78 7.58
N SER A 360 -16.98 22.63 6.54
CA SER A 360 -16.01 23.70 6.24
C SER A 360 -14.56 23.21 6.01
N GLN A 361 -14.38 22.00 5.50
CA GLN A 361 -13.09 21.35 5.25
C GLN A 361 -12.70 21.29 3.76
N LEU A 362 -13.42 21.97 2.85
CA LEU A 362 -13.05 22.00 1.43
C LEU A 362 -11.63 22.48 1.12
N PRO A 363 -11.04 23.47 1.84
CA PRO A 363 -9.64 23.84 1.63
C PRO A 363 -8.67 22.69 1.89
N HIS A 364 -8.96 21.86 2.91
CA HIS A 364 -8.17 20.66 3.21
C HIS A 364 -8.33 19.59 2.13
N PHE A 365 -9.57 19.33 1.66
CA PHE A 365 -9.83 18.44 0.52
C PHE A 365 -9.03 18.83 -0.73
N GLN A 366 -9.04 20.12 -1.07
CA GLN A 366 -8.28 20.65 -2.20
C GLN A 366 -6.76 20.49 -1.98
N ALA A 367 -6.26 20.77 -0.78
CA ALA A 367 -4.84 20.62 -0.47
C ALA A 367 -4.35 19.16 -0.63
N VAL A 368 -5.16 18.17 -0.24
CA VAL A 368 -4.83 16.75 -0.44
C VAL A 368 -4.79 16.39 -1.92
N LEU A 369 -5.74 16.87 -2.72
CA LEU A 369 -5.75 16.70 -4.18
C LEU A 369 -4.53 17.34 -4.86
N ASP A 370 -4.26 18.61 -4.54
CA ASP A 370 -3.13 19.36 -5.08
C ASP A 370 -1.80 18.71 -4.68
N GLY A 371 -1.69 18.22 -3.44
CA GLY A 371 -0.54 17.46 -2.94
C GLY A 371 -0.33 16.15 -3.69
N MET A 372 -1.37 15.34 -3.86
CA MET A 372 -1.32 14.08 -4.62
C MET A 372 -0.98 14.33 -6.10
N ALA A 373 -1.51 15.41 -6.67
CA ALA A 373 -1.21 15.84 -8.02
C ALA A 373 0.20 16.48 -8.13
N GLY A 374 0.79 17.04 -7.08
CA GLY A 374 2.03 17.84 -7.21
C GLY A 374 1.86 19.12 -8.04
N THR A 375 0.62 19.57 -8.22
CA THR A 375 0.23 20.79 -8.95
C THR A 375 -1.19 21.12 -8.56
N ARG A 376 -1.57 22.39 -8.71
CA ARG A 376 -2.94 22.81 -8.44
C ARG A 376 -3.90 22.22 -9.49
N VAL A 377 -4.95 21.53 -9.04
CA VAL A 377 -5.93 20.89 -9.93
C VAL A 377 -7.32 21.50 -9.76
N GLY A 378 -7.86 22.03 -10.87
CA GLY A 378 -9.17 22.68 -10.88
C GLY A 378 -9.22 23.99 -10.09
N ALA A 379 -10.43 24.48 -9.85
CA ALA A 379 -10.69 25.69 -9.06
C ALA A 379 -11.37 25.34 -7.73
N PRO A 380 -11.12 26.11 -6.66
CA PRO A 380 -11.88 25.98 -5.41
C PRO A 380 -13.39 26.09 -5.69
N GLY A 381 -14.14 25.07 -5.27
CA GLY A 381 -15.60 25.00 -5.48
C GLY A 381 -16.03 24.06 -6.61
N ASN A 382 -15.12 23.60 -7.47
CA ASN A 382 -15.41 22.54 -8.45
C ASN A 382 -15.95 21.28 -7.76
N ASP A 383 -16.83 20.54 -8.43
CA ASP A 383 -17.33 19.26 -7.93
C ASP A 383 -16.23 18.18 -7.89
N ALA A 384 -16.50 17.09 -7.18
CA ALA A 384 -15.52 16.00 -7.02
C ALA A 384 -15.12 15.37 -8.36
N ALA A 385 -16.05 15.23 -9.30
CA ALA A 385 -15.78 14.62 -10.59
C ALA A 385 -14.76 15.43 -11.39
N THR A 386 -14.99 16.75 -11.50
CA THR A 386 -14.11 17.69 -12.21
C THR A 386 -12.72 17.72 -11.59
N LEU A 387 -12.63 17.73 -10.26
CA LEU A 387 -11.35 17.74 -9.54
C LEU A 387 -10.57 16.44 -9.74
N VAL A 388 -11.24 15.29 -9.63
CA VAL A 388 -10.61 13.97 -9.87
C VAL A 388 -10.15 13.83 -11.31
N ASP A 389 -10.94 14.28 -12.29
CA ASP A 389 -10.57 14.23 -13.70
C ASP A 389 -9.34 15.10 -13.98
N ALA A 390 -9.27 16.30 -13.41
CA ALA A 390 -8.10 17.17 -13.52
C ALA A 390 -6.84 16.53 -12.90
N MET A 391 -6.98 15.90 -11.72
CA MET A 391 -5.88 15.16 -11.08
C MET A 391 -5.41 14.00 -11.95
N MET A 392 -6.31 13.11 -12.38
CA MET A 392 -5.98 11.96 -13.21
C MET A 392 -5.37 12.37 -14.56
N ALA A 393 -5.85 13.45 -15.17
CA ALA A 393 -5.26 14.00 -16.40
C ALA A 393 -3.82 14.50 -16.17
N SER A 394 -3.58 15.21 -15.07
CA SER A 394 -2.25 15.68 -14.67
C SER A 394 -1.27 14.52 -14.42
N VAL A 395 -1.73 13.45 -13.76
CA VAL A 395 -0.94 12.23 -13.53
C VAL A 395 -0.62 11.55 -14.86
N ARG A 396 -1.63 11.31 -15.71
CA ARG A 396 -1.47 10.65 -17.01
C ARG A 396 -0.50 11.41 -17.93
N ALA A 397 -0.56 12.74 -17.93
CA ALA A 397 0.34 13.57 -18.73
C ALA A 397 1.81 13.43 -18.30
N ARG A 398 2.08 13.24 -17.00
CA ARG A 398 3.44 13.11 -16.45
C ARG A 398 3.94 11.67 -16.33
N THR A 399 3.11 10.68 -16.63
CA THR A 399 3.52 9.27 -16.69
C THR A 399 3.50 8.75 -18.11
N VAL A 400 2.31 8.50 -18.66
CA VAL A 400 2.12 7.94 -20.01
C VAL A 400 2.45 8.97 -21.10
N GLY A 401 2.08 10.23 -20.89
CA GLY A 401 2.30 11.32 -21.83
C GLY A 401 3.68 12.00 -21.73
N ALA A 402 4.52 11.59 -20.78
CA ALA A 402 5.78 12.27 -20.53
C ALA A 402 6.79 12.02 -21.65
N ALA A 403 7.52 13.07 -22.04
CA ALA A 403 8.60 12.97 -23.01
C ALA A 403 9.59 11.85 -22.61
N PRO A 404 10.14 11.09 -23.57
CA PRO A 404 11.02 9.98 -23.25
C PRO A 404 12.33 10.50 -22.65
N ASP A 405 12.78 9.86 -21.55
CA ASP A 405 14.08 10.17 -20.94
C ASP A 405 15.25 9.56 -21.73
N TYR A 406 14.97 8.59 -22.60
CA TYR A 406 15.97 7.83 -23.35
C TYR A 406 15.74 7.88 -24.86
N ALA A 407 16.84 7.93 -25.61
CA ALA A 407 16.89 7.68 -27.04
C ALA A 407 18.00 6.66 -27.31
N HIS A 408 17.70 5.60 -28.07
CA HIS A 408 18.65 4.53 -28.39
C HIS A 408 19.36 3.91 -27.16
N GLY A 409 18.62 3.75 -26.06
CA GLY A 409 19.14 3.15 -24.82
C GLY A 409 20.04 4.07 -23.98
N GLN A 410 20.14 5.35 -24.33
CA GLN A 410 20.94 6.35 -23.61
C GLN A 410 20.05 7.53 -23.19
N PRO A 411 20.34 8.21 -22.05
CA PRO A 411 19.63 9.43 -21.70
C PRO A 411 19.70 10.46 -22.84
N THR A 412 18.58 11.13 -23.13
CA THR A 412 18.53 12.17 -24.17
C THR A 412 19.47 13.34 -23.84
N SER A 413 19.88 14.11 -24.85
CA SER A 413 20.68 15.33 -24.63
C SER A 413 19.94 16.32 -23.73
N ALA A 414 18.64 16.53 -23.96
CA ALA A 414 17.81 17.40 -23.14
C ALA A 414 17.79 16.97 -21.66
N THR A 415 17.60 15.68 -21.38
CA THR A 415 17.63 15.15 -20.00
C THR A 415 19.01 15.33 -19.38
N ARG A 416 20.08 15.02 -20.11
CA ARG A 416 21.46 15.16 -19.63
C ARG A 416 21.83 16.62 -19.33
N ASP A 417 21.57 17.51 -20.27
CA ASP A 417 21.91 18.94 -20.16
C ASP A 417 21.15 19.59 -19.00
N ARG A 418 19.88 19.23 -18.82
CA ARG A 418 19.06 19.67 -17.68
C ARG A 418 19.67 19.26 -16.33
N VAL A 419 20.03 18.00 -16.16
CA VAL A 419 20.61 17.51 -14.90
C VAL A 419 22.00 18.11 -14.66
N LEU A 420 22.85 18.19 -15.68
CA LEU A 420 24.17 18.80 -15.57
C LEU A 420 24.07 20.30 -15.22
N ALA A 421 23.13 21.03 -15.81
CA ALA A 421 22.87 22.42 -15.43
C ALA A 421 22.40 22.55 -13.98
N ALA A 422 21.53 21.64 -13.51
CA ALA A 422 21.02 21.64 -12.15
C ALA A 422 22.10 21.46 -11.08
N ARG A 423 23.20 20.76 -11.40
CA ARG A 423 24.35 20.60 -10.49
C ARG A 423 24.98 21.93 -10.06
N HIS A 424 24.96 22.95 -10.91
CA HIS A 424 25.40 24.29 -10.52
C HIS A 424 24.52 24.87 -9.41
N GLY A 425 23.19 24.75 -9.56
CA GLY A 425 22.24 25.16 -8.52
C GLY A 425 22.38 24.34 -7.24
N THR A 426 22.65 23.04 -7.34
CA THR A 426 22.92 22.18 -6.17
C THR A 426 24.15 22.65 -5.39
N ARG A 427 25.24 23.08 -6.06
CA ARG A 427 26.40 23.65 -5.36
C ARG A 427 26.05 24.92 -4.60
N THR A 428 25.34 25.85 -5.23
CA THR A 428 24.84 27.06 -4.56
C THR A 428 23.96 26.72 -3.35
N MET A 429 23.11 25.69 -3.48
CA MET A 429 22.28 25.20 -2.40
C MET A 429 23.10 24.65 -1.22
N ILE A 430 24.20 23.94 -1.50
CA ILE A 430 25.15 23.45 -0.48
C ILE A 430 25.86 24.63 0.22
N ASP A 431 26.26 25.67 -0.52
CA ASP A 431 26.88 26.86 0.06
C ASP A 431 25.92 27.62 1.00
N LEU A 432 24.64 27.72 0.61
CA LEU A 432 23.59 28.28 1.45
C LEU A 432 23.32 27.41 2.68
N LEU A 433 23.38 26.08 2.53
CA LEU A 433 23.24 25.13 3.63
C LEU A 433 24.38 25.28 4.65
N ALA A 434 25.62 25.50 4.19
CA ALA A 434 26.76 25.74 5.08
C ALA A 434 26.55 26.95 6.00
N SER A 435 25.80 27.96 5.53
CA SER A 435 25.47 29.17 6.29
C SER A 435 24.29 28.98 7.25
N ALA A 436 23.55 27.88 7.15
CA ALA A 436 22.40 27.57 8.01
C ALA A 436 22.79 26.82 9.29
N PHE A 437 24.06 26.42 9.43
CA PHE A 437 24.57 25.86 10.68
C PHE A 437 24.96 26.96 11.65
N THR A 438 24.81 26.70 12.95
CA THR A 438 25.21 27.60 14.03
C THR A 438 26.69 27.96 14.04
N THR A 439 27.54 27.14 13.42
CA THR A 439 28.96 27.42 13.17
C THR A 439 29.25 27.09 11.70
N PRO A 440 29.93 27.96 10.95
CA PRO A 440 30.28 27.69 9.55
C PRO A 440 31.02 26.35 9.43
N ALA A 441 30.48 25.44 8.61
CA ALA A 441 31.04 24.12 8.39
C ALA A 441 31.64 24.03 6.98
N MET A 442 32.86 23.50 6.86
CA MET A 442 33.39 23.10 5.57
C MET A 442 32.71 21.79 5.17
N LEU A 443 31.84 21.87 4.17
CA LEU A 443 31.05 20.74 3.72
C LEU A 443 31.78 19.99 2.60
N SER A 444 31.90 18.66 2.76
CA SER A 444 32.23 17.78 1.63
C SER A 444 30.92 17.24 1.07
N ALA A 445 30.74 17.30 -0.25
CA ALA A 445 29.50 16.91 -0.89
C ALA A 445 29.73 16.12 -2.16
N ALA A 446 28.75 15.30 -2.53
CA ALA A 446 28.75 14.51 -3.74
C ALA A 446 27.35 14.49 -4.37
N PHE A 447 27.28 14.48 -5.69
CA PHE A 447 26.01 14.39 -6.40
C PHE A 447 25.39 13.00 -6.25
N SER A 448 24.07 12.99 -6.10
CA SER A 448 23.22 11.80 -6.00
C SER A 448 22.01 11.90 -6.96
N ASP A 449 22.19 12.64 -8.05
CA ASP A 449 21.17 12.85 -9.08
C ASP A 449 20.88 11.60 -9.91
N ASP A 450 19.76 11.64 -10.64
CA ASP A 450 19.30 10.50 -11.43
C ASP A 450 20.23 10.17 -12.60
N LEU A 451 21.00 11.14 -13.12
CA LEU A 451 21.96 10.84 -14.18
C LEU A 451 23.06 9.91 -13.64
N LEU A 452 23.55 10.16 -12.43
CA LEU A 452 24.45 9.24 -11.73
C LEU A 452 23.78 7.87 -11.50
N LEU A 453 22.56 7.86 -10.94
CA LEU A 453 21.82 6.61 -10.66
C LEU A 453 21.69 5.74 -11.91
N MET A 454 21.16 6.30 -12.99
CA MET A 454 20.91 5.55 -14.23
C MET A 454 22.21 5.08 -14.86
N SER A 455 23.27 5.90 -14.83
CA SER A 455 24.60 5.49 -15.31
C SER A 455 25.22 4.35 -14.50
N THR A 456 24.96 4.31 -13.19
CA THR A 456 25.44 3.25 -12.29
C THR A 456 24.69 1.95 -12.53
N LEU A 457 23.36 2.01 -12.59
CA LEU A 457 22.53 0.83 -12.85
C LEU A 457 22.77 0.26 -14.26
N ALA A 458 23.08 1.10 -15.25
CA ALA A 458 23.41 0.68 -16.62
C ALA A 458 24.67 -0.17 -16.74
N GLN A 459 25.53 -0.18 -15.71
CA GLN A 459 26.69 -1.07 -15.66
C GLN A 459 26.27 -2.54 -15.45
N ASN A 460 25.05 -2.78 -14.95
CA ASN A 460 24.50 -4.12 -14.83
C ASN A 460 23.83 -4.54 -16.16
N PRO A 461 24.37 -5.54 -16.88
CA PRO A 461 23.86 -5.92 -18.21
C PRO A 461 22.46 -6.56 -18.19
N TYR A 462 21.94 -6.92 -17.01
CA TYR A 462 20.61 -7.53 -16.86
C TYR A 462 19.50 -6.50 -16.66
N LEU A 463 19.83 -5.24 -16.37
CA LEU A 463 18.84 -4.20 -16.16
C LEU A 463 18.47 -3.49 -17.47
N ALA A 464 17.19 -3.50 -17.81
CA ALA A 464 16.64 -2.71 -18.90
C ALA A 464 16.43 -1.25 -18.46
N ILE A 465 17.52 -0.49 -18.32
CA ILE A 465 17.50 0.89 -17.77
C ILE A 465 16.55 1.84 -18.49
N ALA A 466 16.31 1.66 -19.79
CA ALA A 466 15.35 2.45 -20.54
C ALA A 466 13.88 2.29 -20.05
N GLN A 467 13.58 1.28 -19.24
CA GLN A 467 12.28 1.11 -18.59
C GLN A 467 12.16 1.90 -17.27
N LEU A 468 13.29 2.32 -16.69
CA LEU A 468 13.33 3.22 -15.54
C LEU A 468 13.24 4.66 -16.01
N ARG A 469 12.51 5.49 -15.29
CA ARG A 469 12.33 6.91 -15.59
C ARG A 469 13.12 7.77 -14.62
N PHE A 470 13.49 8.96 -15.07
CA PHE A 470 14.03 9.99 -14.18
C PHE A 470 12.88 10.51 -13.31
N SER A 471 13.15 10.75 -12.03
CA SER A 471 12.22 11.29 -11.03
C SER A 471 11.77 12.71 -11.36
N GLY A 472 12.57 13.44 -12.15
CA GLY A 472 12.36 14.86 -12.44
C GLY A 472 12.99 15.80 -11.41
N VAL A 473 13.51 15.28 -10.29
CA VAL A 473 14.26 16.05 -9.28
C VAL A 473 15.74 16.05 -9.64
N ASP A 474 16.18 17.12 -10.30
CA ASP A 474 17.51 17.18 -10.90
C ASP A 474 18.61 17.61 -9.93
N MET A 475 18.23 18.28 -8.84
CA MET A 475 19.17 18.70 -7.81
C MET A 475 19.19 17.66 -6.70
N ALA A 476 20.25 16.86 -6.63
CA ALA A 476 20.41 15.92 -5.55
C ALA A 476 21.86 15.77 -5.11
N ALA A 477 22.09 15.81 -3.80
CA ALA A 477 23.42 15.61 -3.23
C ALA A 477 23.40 14.93 -1.86
N LEU A 478 24.51 14.28 -1.55
CA LEU A 478 24.92 13.89 -0.21
C LEU A 478 25.94 14.89 0.32
N VAL A 479 25.83 15.24 1.60
CA VAL A 479 26.67 16.23 2.26
C VAL A 479 27.16 15.65 3.58
N ARG A 480 28.47 15.55 3.77
CA ARG A 480 29.06 15.11 5.04
C ARG A 480 29.05 16.25 6.04
N VAL A 481 28.58 15.94 7.25
CA VAL A 481 28.52 16.84 8.40
C VAL A 481 28.96 16.12 9.66
N SER A 482 29.40 16.86 10.67
CA SER A 482 29.56 16.28 12.00
C SER A 482 28.19 15.98 12.62
N HIS A 483 28.13 15.05 13.57
CA HIS A 483 26.90 14.76 14.30
C HIS A 483 26.34 16.01 15.02
N GLN A 484 27.23 16.85 15.58
CA GLN A 484 26.81 18.10 16.20
C GLN A 484 26.20 19.09 15.19
N ALA A 485 26.76 19.20 13.99
CA ALA A 485 26.21 20.05 12.94
C ALA A 485 24.86 19.52 12.44
N LEU A 486 24.71 18.20 12.30
CA LEU A 486 23.44 17.57 11.94
C LEU A 486 22.33 17.96 12.93
N LEU A 487 22.62 17.92 14.23
CA LEU A 487 21.69 18.29 15.29
C LEU A 487 21.40 19.80 15.37
N SER A 488 22.28 20.65 14.84
CA SER A 488 22.16 22.11 14.90
C SER A 488 21.64 22.76 13.61
N LEU A 489 21.21 21.95 12.63
CA LEU A 489 20.64 22.46 11.39
C LEU A 489 19.36 23.26 11.64
N ASP A 490 19.36 24.53 11.24
CA ASP A 490 18.14 25.33 11.16
C ASP A 490 17.52 25.22 9.75
N THR A 491 16.55 24.33 9.60
CA THR A 491 15.82 24.12 8.34
C THR A 491 15.00 25.34 7.92
N THR A 492 14.59 26.19 8.86
CA THR A 492 13.83 27.41 8.56
C THR A 492 14.74 28.49 8.02
N ALA A 493 15.91 28.70 8.64
CA ALA A 493 16.92 29.62 8.13
C ALA A 493 17.41 29.20 6.74
N PHE A 494 17.61 27.90 6.52
CA PHE A 494 17.94 27.35 5.22
C PHE A 494 16.84 27.61 4.18
N ALA A 495 15.58 27.32 4.49
CA ALA A 495 14.45 27.60 3.61
C ALA A 495 14.34 29.09 3.24
N GLN A 496 14.53 30.00 4.21
CA GLN A 496 14.52 31.44 3.96
C GLN A 496 15.68 31.89 3.05
N ALA A 497 16.87 31.34 3.24
CA ALA A 497 18.02 31.63 2.39
C ALA A 497 17.77 31.19 0.94
N LEU A 498 17.19 30.00 0.75
CA LEU A 498 16.78 29.50 -0.55
C LEU A 498 15.68 30.35 -1.19
N GLY A 499 14.66 30.72 -0.42
CA GLY A 499 13.58 31.60 -0.92
C GLY A 499 14.11 32.95 -1.39
N ARG A 500 15.09 33.54 -0.70
CA ARG A 500 15.76 34.77 -1.15
C ARG A 500 16.55 34.58 -2.44
N TRP A 501 17.25 33.46 -2.57
CA TRP A 501 18.03 33.14 -3.78
C TRP A 501 17.12 32.88 -4.99
N LEU A 502 16.04 32.13 -4.80
CA LEU A 502 15.12 31.72 -5.87
C LEU A 502 14.06 32.79 -6.19
N GLY A 503 13.78 33.72 -5.27
CA GLY A 503 12.72 34.71 -5.39
C GLY A 503 11.31 34.14 -5.17
N GLU A 504 11.20 32.95 -4.58
CA GLU A 504 9.96 32.17 -4.43
C GLU A 504 9.75 31.80 -2.95
N ASP A 505 8.61 31.18 -2.62
CA ASP A 505 8.42 30.59 -1.31
C ASP A 505 8.98 29.17 -1.29
N VAL A 506 9.72 28.84 -0.24
CA VAL A 506 10.43 27.56 -0.12
C VAL A 506 10.06 26.92 1.19
N GLN A 507 9.68 25.64 1.12
CA GLN A 507 9.52 24.79 2.30
C GLN A 507 10.55 23.67 2.26
N VAL A 508 11.19 23.41 3.40
CA VAL A 508 12.11 22.27 3.55
C VAL A 508 11.50 21.29 4.53
N LEU A 509 11.25 20.07 4.07
CA LEU A 509 10.85 18.95 4.93
C LEU A 509 12.06 18.06 5.20
N ALA A 510 12.18 17.57 6.43
CA ALA A 510 13.30 16.77 6.87
C ALA A 510 12.84 15.39 7.33
N GLN A 511 13.50 14.34 6.84
CA GLN A 511 13.31 12.96 7.29
C GLN A 511 14.62 12.46 7.91
N PRO A 512 14.70 12.32 9.24
CA PRO A 512 15.82 11.63 9.88
C PRO A 512 15.76 10.14 9.57
N HIS A 513 16.92 9.53 9.38
CA HIS A 513 17.07 8.08 9.16
C HIS A 513 18.50 7.65 9.49
N ASN A 514 18.74 6.34 9.50
CA ASN A 514 20.06 5.77 9.70
C ASN A 514 20.40 4.83 8.54
N THR A 515 21.65 4.88 8.09
CA THR A 515 22.16 3.95 7.08
C THR A 515 23.19 3.02 7.73
N PRO A 516 22.99 1.68 7.69
CA PRO A 516 23.99 0.72 8.12
C PRO A 516 25.25 0.79 7.25
N ARG A 517 26.44 0.83 7.88
CA ARG A 517 27.74 0.93 7.20
C ARG A 517 28.70 -0.17 7.70
N VAL A 518 29.78 -0.36 6.95
CA VAL A 518 30.92 -1.13 7.45
C VAL A 518 31.50 -0.41 8.67
N GLY A 519 31.51 -1.09 9.82
CA GLY A 519 32.06 -0.55 11.07
C GLY A 519 31.11 0.29 11.94
N GLY A 520 29.84 0.46 11.56
CA GLY A 520 28.86 1.14 12.42
C GLY A 520 27.65 1.70 11.69
N LEU A 521 26.92 2.60 12.35
CA LEU A 521 25.78 3.32 11.81
C LEU A 521 26.20 4.76 11.47
N SER A 522 25.72 5.28 10.34
CA SER A 522 25.69 6.73 10.09
C SER A 522 24.32 7.29 10.45
N TYR A 523 24.32 8.45 11.10
CA TYR A 523 23.11 9.23 11.37
C TYR A 523 22.90 10.18 10.21
N GLU A 524 21.68 10.21 9.67
CA GLU A 524 21.39 10.90 8.43
C GLU A 524 20.08 11.68 8.51
N CYS A 525 19.97 12.72 7.70
CA CYS A 525 18.75 13.48 7.53
C CYS A 525 18.61 13.87 6.06
N THR A 526 17.54 13.41 5.42
CA THR A 526 17.22 13.80 4.05
C THR A 526 16.25 14.97 4.07
N LEU A 527 16.68 16.07 3.47
CA LEU A 527 15.93 17.29 3.22
C LEU A 527 15.29 17.21 1.83
N VAL A 528 13.98 17.42 1.77
CA VAL A 528 13.22 17.60 0.54
C VAL A 528 12.82 19.07 0.42
N VAL A 529 13.32 19.73 -0.61
CA VAL A 529 13.10 21.16 -0.86
C VAL A 529 11.91 21.32 -1.80
N TYR A 530 10.87 21.96 -1.31
CA TYR A 530 9.70 22.36 -2.08
C TYR A 530 9.81 23.81 -2.50
N LEU A 531 9.45 24.07 -3.75
CA LEU A 531 9.25 25.40 -4.30
C LEU A 531 7.74 25.62 -4.47
N ASP A 532 7.21 26.59 -3.73
CA ASP A 532 5.84 27.06 -3.87
C ASP A 532 5.84 28.28 -4.78
N GLN A 533 5.39 28.10 -6.03
CA GLN A 533 5.44 29.15 -7.03
C GLN A 533 4.48 30.29 -6.68
N LYS A 534 4.98 31.52 -6.68
CA LYS A 534 4.19 32.75 -6.41
C LYS A 534 3.33 33.21 -7.59
N LYS A 535 3.42 32.54 -8.74
CA LYS A 535 2.69 32.90 -9.96
C LYS A 535 1.86 31.71 -10.44
N PRO A 536 0.68 31.96 -11.05
CA PRO A 536 -0.12 30.90 -11.68
C PRO A 536 0.75 30.04 -12.61
N PRO A 537 0.67 28.70 -12.53
CA PRO A 537 -0.38 27.91 -11.86
C PRO A 537 -0.27 27.73 -10.34
N PHE A 538 0.69 28.37 -9.65
CA PHE A 538 0.95 28.20 -8.20
C PHE A 538 1.28 26.75 -7.85
N ASP A 539 2.17 26.13 -8.63
CA ASP A 539 2.59 24.76 -8.38
C ASP A 539 3.47 24.66 -7.14
N ARG A 540 3.29 23.58 -6.40
CA ARG A 540 4.25 23.11 -5.40
C ARG A 540 5.10 22.00 -6.02
N LYS A 541 6.39 22.27 -6.25
CA LYS A 541 7.30 21.31 -6.90
C LYS A 541 8.43 20.90 -5.97
N VAL A 542 8.80 19.62 -6.00
CA VAL A 542 10.03 19.16 -5.37
C VAL A 542 11.21 19.59 -6.24
N LEU A 543 12.05 20.48 -5.70
CA LEU A 543 13.21 21.02 -6.39
C LEU A 543 14.45 20.18 -6.16
N ALA A 544 14.66 19.71 -4.92
CA ALA A 544 15.91 19.06 -4.55
C ALA A 544 15.79 18.02 -3.44
N PHE A 545 16.74 17.07 -3.46
CA PHE A 545 17.03 16.12 -2.39
C PHE A 545 18.43 16.34 -1.84
N LEU A 546 18.55 16.74 -0.58
CA LEU A 546 19.85 16.86 0.09
C LEU A 546 19.90 15.91 1.26
N THR A 547 20.92 15.06 1.37
CA THR A 547 21.09 14.21 2.56
C THR A 547 22.33 14.62 3.31
N LEU A 548 22.13 15.02 4.56
CA LEU A 548 23.20 15.21 5.51
C LEU A 548 23.57 13.86 6.12
N THR A 549 24.84 13.51 6.11
CA THR A 549 25.33 12.24 6.68
C THR A 549 26.51 12.46 7.62
N THR A 550 26.53 11.74 8.74
CA THR A 550 27.71 11.67 9.63
C THR A 550 28.72 10.61 9.20
N ALA A 551 28.49 9.91 8.08
CA ALA A 551 29.42 8.91 7.59
C ALA A 551 30.78 9.54 7.26
N THR A 552 31.85 8.88 7.70
CA THR A 552 33.22 9.24 7.31
C THR A 552 33.49 8.88 5.84
N ASP A 553 34.57 9.42 5.28
CA ASP A 553 35.03 9.06 3.93
C ASP A 553 35.26 7.55 3.76
N ALA A 554 35.64 6.84 4.82
CA ALA A 554 35.81 5.39 4.80
C ALA A 554 34.47 4.63 4.80
N GLN A 555 33.44 5.18 5.44
CA GLN A 555 32.14 4.52 5.58
C GLN A 555 31.22 4.73 4.36
N ALA A 556 31.31 5.89 3.72
CA ALA A 556 30.51 6.24 2.55
C ALA A 556 31.37 6.99 1.55
N PRO A 557 32.35 6.34 0.87
CA PRO A 557 33.31 7.03 0.02
C PRO A 557 32.63 7.76 -1.13
N PHE A 558 33.12 8.98 -1.43
CA PHE A 558 32.72 9.67 -2.64
C PHE A 558 33.67 9.29 -3.78
N HIS A 559 33.11 9.09 -4.95
CA HIS A 559 33.86 8.70 -6.15
C HIS A 559 33.98 9.88 -7.10
N SER A 560 35.09 9.96 -7.83
CA SER A 560 35.22 10.87 -8.95
C SER A 560 35.00 10.12 -10.26
N ASN A 561 34.47 10.83 -11.27
CA ASN A 561 34.36 10.29 -12.62
C ASN A 561 35.54 10.81 -13.45
N ALA A 562 36.24 9.94 -14.18
CA ALA A 562 37.34 10.35 -15.06
C ALA A 562 36.87 11.33 -16.16
N ALA A 563 35.61 11.23 -16.60
CA ALA A 563 35.01 12.14 -17.57
C ALA A 563 34.59 13.50 -16.95
N ASP A 564 34.57 13.60 -15.62
CA ASP A 564 34.16 14.80 -14.89
C ASP A 564 34.93 14.89 -13.55
N PRO A 565 36.26 15.13 -13.61
CA PRO A 565 37.16 14.99 -12.46
C PRO A 565 36.96 16.08 -11.40
N GLY A 566 36.20 17.13 -11.70
CA GLY A 566 35.88 18.21 -10.76
C GLY A 566 34.67 17.92 -9.86
N ASN A 567 34.03 16.76 -10.04
CA ASN A 567 32.82 16.39 -9.33
C ASN A 567 32.99 15.09 -8.53
N ALA A 568 32.36 15.09 -7.36
CA ALA A 568 32.24 13.93 -6.49
C ALA A 568 30.83 13.32 -6.61
N TYR A 569 30.74 12.01 -6.48
CA TYR A 569 29.55 11.20 -6.72
C TYR A 569 29.30 10.24 -5.56
N ALA A 570 28.04 10.17 -5.11
CA ALA A 570 27.61 9.33 -4.00
C ALA A 570 27.55 7.85 -4.41
N ALA A 571 27.65 6.94 -3.44
CA ALA A 571 27.52 5.51 -3.73
C ALA A 571 26.04 5.13 -3.94
N LEU A 572 25.80 4.00 -4.61
CA LEU A 572 24.44 3.52 -4.89
C LEU A 572 23.59 3.32 -3.61
N LEU A 573 24.22 2.85 -2.52
CA LEU A 573 23.59 2.72 -1.20
C LEU A 573 23.10 4.08 -0.66
N ASP A 574 23.87 5.15 -0.87
CA ASP A 574 23.49 6.49 -0.40
C ASP A 574 22.32 7.05 -1.19
N ILE A 575 22.31 6.81 -2.51
CA ILE A 575 21.21 7.19 -3.39
C ILE A 575 19.94 6.45 -2.96
N ASP A 576 20.04 5.16 -2.65
CA ASP A 576 18.90 4.35 -2.19
C ASP A 576 18.30 4.88 -0.89
N SER A 577 19.12 5.06 0.16
CA SER A 577 18.69 5.64 1.44
C SER A 577 18.07 7.03 1.26
N GLN A 578 18.66 7.88 0.40
CA GLN A 578 18.12 9.19 0.09
C GLN A 578 16.74 9.10 -0.58
N ARG A 579 16.53 8.22 -1.56
CA ARG A 579 15.22 8.05 -2.21
C ARG A 579 14.19 7.50 -1.22
N LYS A 580 14.58 6.53 -0.40
CA LYS A 580 13.76 5.96 0.69
C LYS A 580 13.26 7.05 1.64
N ALA A 581 14.16 7.87 2.15
CA ALA A 581 13.85 8.94 3.09
C ALA A 581 13.11 10.12 2.45
N ALA A 582 13.42 10.47 1.20
CA ALA A 582 12.68 11.50 0.47
C ALA A 582 11.22 11.10 0.27
N ALA A 583 10.94 9.84 -0.10
CA ALA A 583 9.58 9.37 -0.33
C ALA A 583 8.69 9.44 0.91
N ALA A 584 9.27 9.33 2.12
CA ALA A 584 8.54 9.51 3.38
C ALA A 584 7.89 10.90 3.51
N VAL A 585 8.47 11.95 2.91
CA VAL A 585 7.99 13.33 3.09
C VAL A 585 7.38 13.96 1.84
N ILE A 586 7.37 13.25 0.72
CA ILE A 586 6.67 13.61 -0.52
C ILE A 586 5.21 13.20 -0.40
N ASP A 587 4.25 13.99 -0.89
CA ASP A 587 2.83 13.58 -1.04
C ASP A 587 2.46 13.31 -2.52
N GLU A 588 3.24 13.83 -3.47
CA GLU A 588 3.00 13.71 -4.92
C GLU A 588 3.07 12.25 -5.39
N PHE A 589 2.00 11.81 -6.05
CA PHE A 589 1.87 10.43 -6.55
C PHE A 589 2.95 10.08 -7.58
N VAL A 590 3.12 10.89 -8.62
CA VAL A 590 4.03 10.57 -9.74
C VAL A 590 5.45 10.42 -9.22
N LEU A 591 5.90 11.38 -8.41
CA LEU A 591 7.24 11.32 -7.84
C LEU A 591 7.41 10.10 -6.92
N ARG A 592 6.48 9.81 -6.00
CA ARG A 592 6.54 8.60 -5.17
C ARG A 592 6.56 7.32 -6.00
N TYR A 593 5.76 7.23 -7.07
CA TYR A 593 5.72 6.10 -7.98
C TYR A 593 7.08 5.89 -8.67
N LEU A 594 7.70 6.97 -9.16
CA LEU A 594 9.02 6.93 -9.78
C LEU A 594 10.11 6.52 -8.79
N LEU A 595 10.08 7.06 -7.57
CA LEU A 595 11.01 6.69 -6.50
C LEU A 595 10.85 5.21 -6.11
N SER A 596 9.62 4.70 -6.06
CA SER A 596 9.33 3.27 -5.83
C SER A 596 10.01 2.39 -6.88
N LYS A 597 9.88 2.74 -8.18
CA LYS A 597 10.52 1.99 -9.26
C LYS A 597 12.05 2.08 -9.24
N GLN A 598 12.60 3.25 -8.91
CA GLN A 598 14.04 3.42 -8.74
C GLN A 598 14.56 2.58 -7.57
N HIS A 599 13.90 2.63 -6.41
CA HIS A 599 14.24 1.85 -5.23
C HIS A 599 14.19 0.33 -5.51
N GLU A 600 13.12 -0.15 -6.15
CA GLU A 600 13.00 -1.55 -6.56
C GLU A 600 14.18 -2.00 -7.45
N ALA A 601 14.57 -1.17 -8.42
CA ALA A 601 15.69 -1.46 -9.32
C ALA A 601 17.05 -1.47 -8.60
N ILE A 602 17.29 -0.52 -7.69
CA ILE A 602 18.52 -0.48 -6.89
C ILE A 602 18.65 -1.75 -6.04
N LYS A 603 17.56 -2.17 -5.41
CA LYS A 603 17.52 -3.40 -4.59
C LYS A 603 17.76 -4.69 -5.37
N MET A 604 17.59 -4.70 -6.69
CA MET A 604 17.96 -5.85 -7.52
C MET A 604 19.48 -5.96 -7.73
N VAL A 605 20.21 -4.86 -7.53
CA VAL A 605 21.67 -4.79 -7.75
C VAL A 605 22.45 -4.82 -6.45
N LEU A 606 21.92 -4.20 -5.39
CA LEU A 606 22.56 -4.24 -4.08
C LEU A 606 22.48 -5.66 -3.48
N PRO A 607 23.54 -6.14 -2.81
CA PRO A 607 23.49 -7.39 -2.06
C PRO A 607 22.33 -7.34 -1.07
N GLN A 608 21.45 -8.34 -1.09
CA GLN A 608 20.41 -8.46 -0.07
C GLN A 608 21.09 -8.86 1.25
N ALA A 609 21.01 -7.98 2.25
CA ALA A 609 21.49 -8.24 3.60
C ALA A 609 20.58 -9.21 4.36
#